data_AF-A0A191YVV2-F1
#
_entry.id   AF-A0A191YVV2-F1
#
_cell.length_a   1.000
_cell.length_b   1.000
_cell.length_c   1.000
_cell.angle_alpha   90.00
_cell.angle_beta   90.00
_cell.angle_gamma   90.00
#
_symmetry.space_group_name_H-M   'P 1'
#
loop_
_entity.id
_entity.type
_entity.pdbx_description
1 polymer ?
#
loop_
_entity_poly.entity_id
_entity_poly.type
_entity_poly.pdbx_seq_one_letter_code
_entity_poly.pdbx_strand_id
1 'polypeptide(L)'
;MNRYIPLTGIDLIPASLLIDTQAPLDVLQAMADHRIRTVTQVLENIAYRAEIGCDTVVLKDFSQLLAIPLRDGCDLMDVIGRRLRVQAKE
;
A
#
# COMPACT_ATOMS: atom_id res chain seq x y z
N MET A 1 2.07 20.43 4.83
CA MET A 1 2.22 19.22 3.99
C MET A 1 1.82 19.56 2.57
N ASN A 2 2.58 19.11 1.56
CA ASN A 2 2.15 19.21 0.16
C ASN A 2 0.89 18.38 -0.03
N ARG A 3 -0.12 18.96 -0.72
CA ARG A 3 -1.41 18.29 -0.92
C ARG A 3 -1.23 16.95 -1.62
N TYR A 4 -0.52 16.93 -2.74
CA TYR A 4 -0.22 15.71 -3.48
C TYR A 4 1.22 15.28 -3.24
N ILE A 5 1.41 14.01 -2.88
CA ILE A 5 2.72 13.38 -2.79
C ILE A 5 2.73 12.11 -3.65
N PRO A 6 3.86 11.75 -4.28
CA PRO A 6 3.95 10.52 -5.04
C PRO A 6 3.89 9.29 -4.13
N LEU A 7 3.38 8.18 -4.67
CA LEU A 7 3.59 6.87 -4.07
C LEU A 7 5.08 6.50 -4.11
N THR A 8 5.53 5.73 -3.14
CA THR A 8 6.91 5.25 -3.07
C THR A 8 7.17 4.14 -4.08
N GLY A 9 8.39 4.10 -4.61
CA GLY A 9 8.79 3.12 -5.63
C GLY A 9 8.25 3.42 -7.04
N ILE A 10 7.86 4.66 -7.31
CA ILE A 10 7.69 5.20 -8.66
C ILE A 10 8.96 5.99 -9.00
N ASP A 11 9.78 5.43 -9.91
CA ASP A 11 11.04 6.05 -10.33
C ASP A 11 10.88 7.02 -11.52
N LEU A 12 9.64 7.18 -12.02
CA LEU A 12 9.31 8.02 -13.16
C LEU A 12 8.99 9.45 -12.74
N ILE A 13 9.58 10.43 -13.45
CA ILE A 13 9.34 11.87 -13.24
C ILE A 13 8.74 12.47 -14.52
N PRO A 14 7.58 13.16 -14.44
CA PRO A 14 6.78 13.39 -13.24
C PRO A 14 6.02 12.13 -12.79
N ALA A 15 5.83 11.98 -11.48
CA ALA A 15 5.03 10.89 -10.93
C ALA A 15 3.56 11.03 -11.35
N SER A 16 2.99 9.96 -11.92
CA SER A 16 1.61 9.95 -12.41
C SER A 16 0.59 9.45 -11.37
N LEU A 17 1.05 8.78 -10.32
CA LEU A 17 0.21 8.29 -9.22
C LEU A 17 0.59 9.02 -7.93
N LEU A 18 -0.41 9.64 -7.32
CA LEU A 18 -0.26 10.55 -6.19
C LEU A 18 -1.29 10.24 -5.09
N ILE A 19 -0.90 10.48 -3.85
CA ILE A 19 -1.80 10.50 -2.69
C ILE A 19 -2.25 11.95 -2.45
N ASP A 20 -3.56 12.18 -2.38
CA ASP A 20 -4.11 13.42 -1.81
C ASP A 20 -4.03 13.34 -0.27
N THR A 21 -2.99 13.92 0.29
CA THR A 21 -2.74 13.90 1.75
C THR A 21 -3.81 14.65 2.56
N GLN A 22 -4.63 15.48 1.90
CA GLN A 22 -5.69 16.25 2.53
C GLN A 22 -7.06 15.57 2.42
N ALA A 23 -7.17 14.42 1.76
CA ALA A 23 -8.41 13.62 1.74
C ALA A 23 -8.88 13.29 3.19
N PRO A 24 -10.17 13.06 3.45
CA PRO A 24 -10.65 12.69 4.79
C PRO A 24 -9.90 11.50 5.41
N LEU A 25 -9.66 11.52 6.72
CA LEU A 25 -8.85 10.48 7.39
C LEU A 25 -9.47 9.09 7.28
N ASP A 26 -10.79 9.00 7.36
CA ASP A 26 -11.57 7.77 7.16
C ASP A 26 -11.41 7.24 5.73
N VAL A 27 -11.40 8.12 4.73
CA VAL A 27 -11.15 7.72 3.33
C VAL A 27 -9.73 7.21 3.16
N LEU A 28 -8.73 7.90 3.69
CA LEU A 28 -7.33 7.43 3.65
C LEU A 28 -7.18 6.09 4.37
N GLN A 29 -7.81 5.93 5.53
CA GLN A 29 -7.77 4.71 6.31
C GLN A 29 -8.43 3.56 5.57
N ALA A 30 -9.65 3.72 5.04
CA ALA A 30 -10.36 2.70 4.31
C ALA A 30 -9.58 2.22 3.07
N MET A 31 -8.89 3.13 2.38
CA MET A 31 -8.05 2.80 1.23
C MET A 31 -6.78 2.03 1.62
N ALA A 32 -6.11 2.44 2.70
CA ALA A 32 -4.92 1.74 3.20
C ALA A 32 -5.28 0.31 3.63
N ASP A 33 -6.37 0.24 4.37
CA ASP A 33 -6.94 -0.94 4.97
C ASP A 33 -7.38 -1.98 3.93
N HIS A 34 -8.15 -1.57 2.92
CA HIS A 34 -8.57 -2.45 1.84
C HIS A 34 -7.37 -3.09 1.12
N ARG A 35 -6.34 -2.30 0.83
CA ARG A 35 -5.13 -2.76 0.12
C ARG A 35 -4.33 -3.74 0.96
N ILE A 36 -4.03 -3.39 2.21
CA ILE A 36 -3.24 -4.24 3.11
C ILE A 36 -3.99 -5.54 3.38
N ARG A 37 -5.30 -5.49 3.71
CA ARG A 37 -6.09 -6.70 3.96
C ARG A 37 -6.18 -7.61 2.75
N THR A 38 -6.35 -7.06 1.56
CA THR A 38 -6.41 -7.86 0.33
C THR A 38 -5.09 -8.60 0.10
N VAL A 39 -3.95 -7.91 0.25
CA VAL A 39 -2.62 -8.55 0.15
C VAL A 39 -2.44 -9.63 1.21
N THR A 40 -2.80 -9.35 2.46
CA THR A 40 -2.74 -10.32 3.55
C THR A 40 -3.55 -11.58 3.23
N GLN A 41 -4.80 -11.42 2.78
CA GLN A 41 -5.64 -12.57 2.45
C GLN A 41 -5.05 -13.41 1.30
N VAL A 42 -4.42 -12.79 0.31
CA VAL A 42 -3.74 -13.54 -0.76
C VAL A 42 -2.52 -14.28 -0.21
N LEU A 43 -1.68 -13.63 0.59
CA LEU A 43 -0.50 -14.25 1.19
C LEU A 43 -0.87 -15.40 2.13
N GLU A 44 -1.92 -15.25 2.93
CA GLU A 44 -2.45 -16.32 3.79
C GLU A 44 -2.94 -17.50 2.95
N ASN A 45 -3.71 -17.25 1.90
CA ASN A 45 -4.15 -18.31 0.99
C ASN A 45 -2.98 -19.05 0.33
N ILE A 46 -1.90 -18.33 -0.02
CA ILE A 46 -0.67 -18.91 -0.55
C ILE A 46 0.01 -19.78 0.52
N ALA A 47 0.17 -19.26 1.74
CA ALA A 47 0.86 -19.96 2.83
C ALA A 47 0.13 -21.22 3.32
N TYR A 48 -1.22 -21.21 3.34
CA TYR A 48 -2.02 -22.32 3.87
C TYR A 48 -2.39 -23.39 2.84
N ARG A 49 -2.26 -23.12 1.53
CA ARG A 49 -2.48 -24.12 0.48
C ARG A 49 -1.18 -24.85 0.20
N ALA A 50 -0.98 -25.99 0.86
CA ALA A 50 0.26 -26.78 0.88
C ALA A 50 0.76 -27.34 -0.48
N GLU A 51 0.06 -27.08 -1.59
CA GLU A 51 0.46 -27.51 -2.93
C GLU A 51 0.35 -26.34 -3.91
N ILE A 52 1.17 -25.30 -3.72
CA ILE A 52 1.44 -24.40 -4.84
C ILE A 52 2.46 -25.10 -5.73
N GLY A 53 1.97 -25.97 -6.61
CA GLY A 53 2.75 -26.47 -7.76
C GLY A 53 3.00 -25.31 -8.72
N CYS A 54 3.99 -24.48 -8.41
CA CYS A 54 4.23 -23.21 -9.09
C CYS A 54 5.72 -23.02 -9.29
N ASP A 55 6.11 -22.84 -10.55
CA ASP A 55 7.48 -22.52 -10.89
C ASP A 55 7.93 -21.22 -10.23
N THR A 56 9.23 -21.12 -9.94
CA THR A 56 9.86 -19.97 -9.25
C THR A 56 9.62 -18.63 -9.97
N VAL A 57 9.42 -18.66 -11.29
CA VAL A 57 9.06 -17.49 -12.11
C VAL A 57 7.71 -16.92 -11.68
N VAL A 58 6.71 -17.79 -11.50
CA VAL A 58 5.35 -17.37 -11.14
C VAL A 58 5.34 -16.82 -9.70
N LEU A 59 6.09 -17.40 -8.77
CA LEU A 59 6.26 -16.84 -7.42
C LEU A 59 6.89 -15.45 -7.41
N LYS A 60 7.87 -15.21 -8.29
CA LYS A 60 8.48 -13.88 -8.45
C LYS A 60 7.47 -12.86 -8.97
N ASP A 61 6.69 -13.21 -9.99
CA ASP A 61 5.69 -12.31 -10.57
C ASP A 61 4.58 -11.99 -9.57
N PHE A 62 4.10 -12.99 -8.82
CA PHE A 62 3.17 -12.76 -7.70
C PHE A 62 3.77 -11.85 -6.63
N SER A 63 5.03 -12.03 -6.27
CA SER A 63 5.68 -11.18 -5.28
C SER A 63 5.77 -9.72 -5.74
N GLN A 64 6.11 -9.50 -7.02
CA GLN A 64 6.14 -8.16 -7.61
C GLN A 64 4.73 -7.53 -7.65
N LEU A 65 3.72 -8.33 -8.04
CA LEU A 65 2.33 -7.91 -8.07
C LEU A 65 1.83 -7.49 -6.68
N LEU A 66 2.11 -8.29 -5.64
CA LEU A 66 1.66 -8.03 -4.25
C LEU A 66 2.42 -6.87 -3.59
N ALA A 67 3.68 -6.64 -3.98
CA ALA A 67 4.48 -5.56 -3.44
C ALA A 67 3.94 -4.17 -3.79
N ILE A 68 3.20 -4.01 -4.90
CA ILE A 68 2.60 -2.73 -5.30
C ILE A 68 1.49 -2.29 -4.33
N PRO A 69 0.36 -3.02 -4.19
CA PRO A 69 -0.71 -2.61 -3.28
C PRO A 69 -0.27 -2.59 -1.81
N LEU A 70 0.70 -3.42 -1.41
CA LEU A 70 1.25 -3.37 -0.06
C LEU A 70 2.00 -2.05 0.20
N ARG A 71 2.86 -1.62 -0.73
CA ARG A 71 3.55 -0.32 -0.65
C ARG A 71 2.56 0.83 -0.66
N ASP A 72 1.58 0.81 -1.57
CA ASP A 72 0.52 1.82 -1.62
C ASP A 72 -0.22 1.95 -0.28
N GLY A 73 -0.54 0.81 0.34
CA GLY A 73 -1.17 0.77 1.67
C GLY A 73 -0.28 1.35 2.76
N CYS A 74 1.02 1.03 2.75
CA CYS A 74 2.00 1.58 3.69
C CYS A 74 2.16 3.11 3.52
N ASP A 75 2.18 3.62 2.29
CA ASP A 75 2.28 5.06 2.04
C ASP A 75 1.07 5.81 2.61
N LEU A 76 -0.14 5.25 2.44
CA LEU A 76 -1.35 5.81 3.03
C LEU A 76 -1.29 5.80 4.57
N MET A 77 -0.82 4.70 5.17
CA MET A 77 -0.63 4.62 6.63
C MET A 77 0.39 5.63 7.16
N ASP A 78 1.45 5.91 6.41
CA ASP A 78 2.42 6.94 6.78
C ASP A 78 1.80 8.35 6.72
N VAL A 79 1.02 8.66 5.68
CA VAL A 79 0.26 9.92 5.61
C VAL A 79 -0.68 10.08 6.81
N ILE A 80 -1.45 9.03 7.15
CA ILE A 80 -2.33 9.02 8.33
C ILE A 80 -1.51 9.27 9.59
N GLY A 81 -0.42 8.54 9.79
CA GLY A 81 0.44 8.68 10.97
C GLY A 81 1.05 10.08 11.10
N ARG A 82 1.49 10.70 10.00
CA ARG A 82 1.97 12.09 9.99
C ARG A 82 0.88 13.07 10.42
N ARG A 83 -0.36 12.90 9.93
CA ARG A 83 -1.48 13.78 10.29
C ARG A 83 -1.89 13.65 11.75
N LEU A 84 -2.01 12.42 12.25
CA LEU A 84 -2.33 12.18 13.66
C LEU A 84 -1.27 12.77 14.59
N ARG A 85 0.03 12.70 14.22
CA ARG A 85 1.11 13.34 14.98
C ARG A 85 1.05 14.88 14.99
N VAL A 86 0.49 15.50 13.96
CA VAL A 86 0.27 16.96 13.92
C VAL A 86 -0.91 17.31 14.83
N GLN A 87 -2.04 16.60 14.68
CA GLN A 87 -3.23 16.82 15.50
C GLN A 87 -2.98 16.59 17.00
N ALA A 88 -2.15 15.61 17.36
CA ALA A 88 -1.82 15.34 18.76
C ALA A 88 -0.91 16.38 19.42
N LYS A 89 -0.32 17.30 18.63
CA LYS A 89 0.51 18.41 19.13
C LYS A 89 -0.27 19.72 19.26
N GLU A 90 -1.51 19.76 18.75
CA GLU A 90 -2.45 20.87 18.84
C GLU A 90 -3.34 20.71 20.08
#